data_AF-A0A1T4YUB4-F1
#
_entry.id   AF-A0A1T4YUB4-F1
#
_cell.length_a   1.000
_cell.length_b   1.000
_cell.length_c   1.000
_cell.angle_alpha   90.00
_cell.angle_beta   90.00
_cell.angle_gamma   90.00
#
_symmetry.space_group_name_H-M   'P 1'
#
loop_
_entity.id
_entity.type
_entity.pdbx_description
1 polymer ?
#
loop_
_entity_poly.entity_id
_entity_poly.type
_entity_poly.pdbx_seq_one_letter_code
_entity_poly.pdbx_strand_id
1 'polypeptide(L)'
;MRFCLIFLYLMASGEMLQGQSGSGYFHSSVRWSQPNVELPPHIQGTPGKITLIADYEKADASGVPLYLINLTNKDTSFWSQDGDLSVKLERQVNAEQWLRCQAHVYSWCGNSYGSRLLSSGHHFVFKGFRPQSGKKAPVRYALRTPSEVILSNIGDGFYEPEEEANALIDSMALKEIPTALADLLQLGRFGDHKEVTWENRICGLRLLQKMGGLPSGKTLTDKWSAELSSKASLTENESAALAALQSFKSVSWSLDATPGQLLQYITSLLSADSSNLETYGSPSADRAVLWGIASGLAHSSAYMPLDDWKPLLSLALDCLDRGPNRTRSQVLNLLNQGRLTDQCMASSAFEPLLKSADQDVVKLAAKTLSRRAKGARLIELSGQLPQQSRMVILSALIDAKKTMRSTGGELGYFFDPVELQYLRECVRQSPIQAAPLVSDAGGQAIRLEDFLREQLSLYWDREMKDPEKTNHDFELDASDHAYERALAILAELPLDSSRLPSLSRNQTQSEVIPLLKRLLNHRGYTVTRTHLPVGDGTFKPFKRYHYIVRESAHKALTQLHEAVPVGLEFEKLIPDPQATENSLKAAPLPSIKQRRPLIPAIESPKN
;
A
#
# COMPACT_ATOMS: atom_id res chain seq x y z
N MET A 1 -12.91 -13.57 2.99
CA MET A 1 -13.54 -14.62 3.84
C MET A 1 -13.01 -16.03 3.55
N ARG A 2 -13.00 -16.53 2.29
CA ARG A 2 -12.44 -17.87 1.95
C ARG A 2 -10.95 -18.04 2.29
N PHE A 3 -10.13 -17.00 2.12
CA PHE A 3 -8.71 -17.01 2.50
C PHE A 3 -8.48 -17.13 4.02
N CYS A 4 -9.30 -16.48 4.86
CA CYS A 4 -9.22 -16.62 6.32
C CYS A 4 -9.57 -18.03 6.81
N LEU A 5 -10.49 -18.72 6.15
CA LEU A 5 -10.90 -20.09 6.52
C LEU A 5 -9.83 -21.13 6.17
N ILE A 6 -9.16 -20.98 5.02
CA ILE A 6 -8.02 -21.84 4.65
C ILE A 6 -6.84 -21.63 5.62
N PHE A 7 -6.61 -20.39 6.06
CA PHE A 7 -5.57 -20.11 7.06
C PHE A 7 -5.90 -20.68 8.45
N LEU A 8 -7.14 -20.55 8.93
CA LEU A 8 -7.58 -21.20 10.16
C LEU A 8 -7.42 -22.73 10.08
N TYR A 9 -7.67 -23.32 8.91
CA TYR A 9 -7.47 -24.74 8.66
C TYR A 9 -5.98 -25.14 8.65
N LEU A 10 -5.10 -24.34 8.03
CA LEU A 10 -3.66 -24.58 8.00
C LEU A 10 -2.97 -24.33 9.36
N MET A 11 -3.47 -23.38 10.15
CA MET A 11 -3.05 -23.17 11.55
C MET A 11 -3.52 -24.33 12.44
N ALA A 12 -4.73 -24.87 12.18
CA ALA A 12 -5.26 -26.01 12.91
C ALA A 12 -4.64 -27.36 12.49
N SER A 13 -4.13 -27.48 11.26
CA SER A 13 -3.54 -28.73 10.76
C SER A 13 -2.12 -28.98 11.25
N GLY A 14 -1.45 -28.01 11.87
CA GLY A 14 -0.11 -28.15 12.45
C GLY A 14 1.03 -28.32 11.43
N GLU A 15 0.72 -28.50 10.14
CA GLU A 15 1.71 -28.79 9.08
C GLU A 15 2.61 -27.60 8.72
N MET A 16 2.21 -26.35 8.99
CA MET A 16 3.10 -25.19 8.84
C MET A 16 4.03 -24.94 10.05
N LEU A 17 3.80 -25.61 11.19
CA LEU A 17 4.50 -25.32 12.45
C LEU A 17 5.56 -26.35 12.82
N GLN A 18 5.69 -27.46 12.10
CA GLN A 18 6.58 -28.58 12.47
C GLN A 18 8.09 -28.35 12.26
N GLY A 19 8.53 -27.11 12.02
CA GLY A 19 9.96 -26.80 11.89
C GLY A 19 10.37 -25.37 12.19
N GLN A 20 9.48 -24.54 12.76
CA GLN A 20 9.82 -23.19 13.22
C GLN A 20 9.77 -23.18 14.74
N SER A 21 10.92 -22.98 15.38
CA SER A 21 11.06 -22.82 16.82
C SER A 21 10.10 -21.72 17.33
N GLY A 22 9.41 -22.06 18.42
CA GLY A 22 8.13 -21.46 18.80
C GLY A 22 8.17 -20.06 19.42
N SER A 23 9.34 -19.40 19.53
CA SER A 23 9.43 -18.11 20.24
C SER A 23 8.77 -16.96 19.47
N GLY A 24 8.79 -17.01 18.13
CA GLY A 24 8.22 -15.97 17.28
C GLY A 24 6.70 -15.81 17.42
N TYR A 25 6.02 -16.88 17.85
CA TYR A 25 4.59 -16.92 18.13
C TYR A 25 4.27 -16.67 19.61
N PHE A 26 5.29 -16.49 20.46
CA PHE A 26 5.06 -16.08 21.83
C PHE A 26 4.67 -14.60 21.84
N HIS A 27 3.38 -14.36 22.05
CA HIS A 27 2.82 -13.02 22.16
C HIS A 27 2.71 -12.62 23.63
N SER A 28 3.41 -11.54 23.99
CA SER A 28 3.31 -10.91 25.31
C SER A 28 2.03 -10.07 25.40
N SER A 29 0.88 -10.67 25.10
CA SER A 29 -0.39 -9.95 24.98
C SER A 29 -0.82 -9.37 26.32
N VAL A 30 -0.92 -8.04 26.38
CA VAL A 30 -1.47 -7.35 27.53
C VAL A 30 -2.99 -7.32 27.47
N ARG A 31 -3.60 -7.43 28.65
CA ARG A 31 -5.03 -7.22 28.85
C ARG A 31 -5.30 -5.75 29.21
N TRP A 32 -6.34 -5.51 30.00
CA TRP A 32 -6.65 -4.21 30.58
C TRP A 32 -5.57 -3.78 31.57
N SER A 33 -5.33 -2.48 31.67
CA SER A 33 -4.44 -1.93 32.70
C SER A 33 -5.12 -2.02 34.07
N GLN A 34 -4.33 -2.29 35.10
CA GLN A 34 -4.78 -2.43 36.48
C GLN A 34 -4.23 -1.28 37.34
N PRO A 35 -4.96 -0.81 38.36
CA PRO A 35 -4.44 0.20 39.29
C PRO A 35 -3.14 -0.25 39.96
N ASN A 36 -2.19 0.65 40.16
CA ASN A 36 -0.91 0.33 40.81
C ASN A 36 -1.05 -0.15 42.27
N VAL A 37 -2.19 0.11 42.91
CA VAL A 37 -2.50 -0.43 44.25
C VAL A 37 -2.66 -1.96 44.25
N GLU A 38 -2.87 -2.58 43.08
CA GLU A 38 -2.96 -4.04 42.91
C GLU A 38 -1.59 -4.70 42.62
N LEU A 39 -0.50 -3.92 42.53
CA LEU A 39 0.83 -4.48 42.32
C LEU A 39 1.23 -5.38 43.50
N PRO A 40 1.91 -6.52 43.24
CA PRO A 40 2.52 -7.30 44.31
C PRO A 40 3.49 -6.42 45.13
N PRO A 41 3.54 -6.53 46.47
CA PRO A 41 4.32 -5.61 47.32
C PRO A 41 5.83 -5.54 47.01
N HIS A 42 6.40 -6.61 46.45
CA HIS A 42 7.81 -6.68 46.07
C HIS A 42 8.10 -6.04 44.69
N ILE A 43 7.07 -5.71 43.92
CA ILE A 43 7.19 -5.09 42.60
C ILE A 43 7.06 -3.58 42.74
N GLN A 44 8.17 -2.86 42.61
CA GLN A 44 8.24 -1.42 42.84
C GLN A 44 8.72 -0.68 41.58
N GLY A 45 7.87 0.18 41.02
CA GLY A 45 8.25 1.06 39.91
C GLY A 45 9.08 2.27 40.36
N THR A 46 9.68 2.98 39.41
CA THR A 46 10.39 4.24 39.69
C THR A 46 9.41 5.43 39.60
N PRO A 47 9.28 6.27 40.65
CA PRO A 47 8.42 7.45 40.61
C PRO A 47 8.71 8.36 39.41
N GLY A 48 7.67 8.87 38.75
CA GLY A 48 7.79 9.77 37.61
C GLY A 48 8.22 9.11 36.30
N LYS A 49 8.32 7.78 36.24
CA LYS A 49 8.75 7.04 35.03
C LYS A 49 7.79 5.91 34.70
N ILE A 50 7.89 5.45 33.45
CA ILE A 50 7.38 4.13 33.06
C ILE A 50 8.50 3.12 33.33
N THR A 51 8.18 2.06 34.08
CA THR A 51 9.16 1.04 34.49
C THR A 51 8.69 -0.33 34.01
N LEU A 52 9.58 -1.11 33.39
CA LEU A 52 9.36 -2.52 33.12
C LEU A 52 10.05 -3.35 34.22
N ILE A 53 9.36 -4.32 34.81
CA ILE A 53 9.90 -5.19 35.85
C ILE A 53 9.63 -6.64 35.48
N ALA A 54 10.65 -7.48 35.59
CA ALA A 54 10.59 -8.92 35.40
C ALA A 54 10.73 -9.64 36.74
N ASP A 55 9.70 -10.40 37.11
CA ASP A 55 9.65 -11.16 38.36
C ASP A 55 10.23 -12.57 38.15
N TYR A 56 11.55 -12.66 38.17
CA TYR A 56 12.27 -13.92 37.98
C TYR A 56 11.99 -14.95 39.09
N GLU A 57 11.60 -14.51 40.30
CA GLU A 57 11.25 -15.40 41.41
C GLU A 57 9.92 -16.13 41.17
N LYS A 58 9.04 -15.56 40.34
CA LYS A 58 7.75 -16.14 39.93
C LYS A 58 7.78 -16.70 38.51
N ALA A 59 8.95 -16.93 37.94
CA ALA A 59 9.09 -17.51 36.61
C ALA A 59 8.69 -18.99 36.60
N ASP A 60 7.82 -19.39 35.68
CA ASP A 60 7.33 -20.76 35.52
C ASP A 60 7.57 -21.26 34.07
N ALA A 61 6.96 -22.40 33.71
CA ALA A 61 7.06 -22.99 32.37
C ALA A 61 6.32 -22.17 31.29
N SER A 62 5.43 -21.26 31.67
CA SER A 62 4.68 -20.38 30.77
C SER A 62 5.41 -19.06 30.47
N GLY A 63 6.37 -18.68 31.32
CA GLY A 63 7.15 -17.45 31.14
C GLY A 63 7.51 -16.76 32.45
N VAL A 64 8.20 -15.63 32.33
CA VAL A 64 8.49 -14.72 33.46
C VAL A 64 7.36 -13.69 33.56
N PRO A 65 6.68 -13.51 34.70
CA PRO A 65 5.74 -12.41 34.87
C PRO A 65 6.44 -11.06 34.67
N LEU A 66 5.85 -10.23 33.82
CA LEU A 66 6.31 -8.88 33.51
C LEU A 66 5.26 -7.84 33.93
N TYR A 67 5.75 -6.74 34.49
CA TYR A 67 4.95 -5.61 34.94
C TYR A 67 5.43 -4.35 34.22
N LEU A 68 4.58 -3.76 33.37
CA LEU A 68 4.84 -2.44 32.78
C LEU A 68 4.04 -1.40 33.56
N ILE A 69 4.72 -0.61 34.38
CA ILE A 69 4.13 0.25 35.40
C ILE A 69 4.27 1.70 34.97
N ASN A 70 3.16 2.44 34.93
CA ASN A 70 3.16 3.87 34.66
C ASN A 70 3.00 4.67 35.97
N LEU A 71 4.12 5.21 36.47
CA LEU A 71 4.16 6.14 37.60
C LEU A 71 4.42 7.58 37.14
N THR A 72 4.21 7.88 35.86
CA THR A 72 4.17 9.26 35.37
C THR A 72 2.84 9.92 35.71
N ASN A 73 2.68 11.20 35.36
CA ASN A 73 1.41 11.92 35.48
C ASN A 73 0.64 11.99 34.14
N LYS A 74 0.98 11.13 33.18
CA LYS A 74 0.40 11.13 31.84
C LYS A 74 0.05 9.71 31.40
N ASP A 75 -1.07 9.59 30.71
CA ASP A 75 -1.42 8.35 30.01
C ASP A 75 -0.45 8.13 28.86
N THR A 76 -0.03 6.88 28.66
CA THR A 76 0.92 6.53 27.60
C THR A 76 0.32 5.46 26.70
N SER A 77 0.40 5.68 25.40
CA SER A 77 -0.11 4.76 24.38
C SER A 77 1.05 3.94 23.81
N PHE A 78 0.95 2.62 23.91
CA PHE A 78 1.94 1.69 23.35
C PHE A 78 1.42 1.05 22.08
N TRP A 79 2.26 0.99 21.05
CA TRP A 79 1.97 0.17 19.88
C TRP A 79 1.86 -1.30 20.26
N SER A 80 0.89 -1.99 19.68
CA SER A 80 0.62 -3.39 19.95
C SER A 80 0.15 -4.12 18.71
N GLN A 81 0.40 -5.43 18.67
CA GLN A 81 -0.15 -6.35 17.69
C GLN A 81 -0.87 -7.48 18.42
N ASP A 82 -2.19 -7.61 18.27
CA ASP A 82 -2.98 -8.58 19.04
C ASP A 82 -2.77 -8.44 20.57
N GLY A 83 -2.54 -7.20 21.01
CA GLY A 83 -2.19 -6.86 22.38
C GLY A 83 -0.72 -7.13 22.77
N ASP A 84 0.10 -7.74 21.92
CA ASP A 84 1.54 -7.91 22.17
C ASP A 84 2.25 -6.56 22.04
N LEU A 85 2.87 -6.09 23.12
CA LEU A 85 3.65 -4.84 23.15
C LEU A 85 5.03 -4.97 22.49
N SER A 86 5.34 -6.13 21.89
CA SER A 86 6.64 -6.39 21.25
C SER A 86 7.81 -6.37 22.25
N VAL A 87 7.57 -6.80 23.48
CA VAL A 87 8.63 -7.01 24.47
C VAL A 87 9.46 -8.23 24.05
N LYS A 88 10.79 -8.11 24.10
CA LYS A 88 11.70 -9.16 23.65
C LYS A 88 12.75 -9.49 24.70
N LEU A 89 13.04 -10.79 24.85
CA LEU A 89 14.13 -11.31 25.65
C LEU A 89 15.48 -10.89 25.05
N GLU A 90 16.38 -10.41 25.91
CA GLU A 90 17.77 -10.12 25.59
C GLU A 90 18.70 -10.86 26.55
N ARG A 91 19.86 -11.28 26.06
CA ARG A 91 20.96 -11.75 26.91
C ARG A 91 22.11 -10.77 26.92
N GLN A 92 22.88 -10.82 28.00
CA GLN A 92 24.14 -10.10 28.09
C GLN A 92 25.24 -10.85 27.32
N VAL A 93 25.97 -10.15 26.46
CA VAL A 93 27.16 -10.69 25.77
C VAL A 93 28.43 -10.33 26.51
N ASN A 94 28.51 -9.08 26.96
CA ASN A 94 29.57 -8.53 27.77
C ASN A 94 29.00 -7.41 28.66
N ALA A 95 29.83 -6.70 29.42
CA ALA A 95 29.37 -5.70 30.39
C ALA A 95 28.40 -4.65 29.79
N GLU A 96 28.59 -4.27 28.53
CA GLU A 96 27.86 -3.16 27.89
C GLU A 96 26.89 -3.63 26.80
N GLN A 97 27.11 -4.81 26.23
CA GLN A 97 26.40 -5.29 25.05
C GLN A 97 25.34 -6.33 25.37
N TRP A 98 24.15 -6.12 24.82
CA TRP A 98 23.00 -7.01 24.90
C TRP A 98 22.58 -7.45 23.51
N LEU A 99 22.19 -8.72 23.37
CA LEU A 99 21.66 -9.26 22.12
C LEU A 99 20.25 -9.79 22.33
N ARG A 100 19.37 -9.54 21.36
CA ARG A 100 18.02 -10.07 21.35
C ARG A 100 18.05 -11.57 21.06
N CYS A 101 17.35 -12.34 21.87
CA CYS A 101 17.29 -13.81 21.80
C CYS A 101 15.88 -14.36 21.62
N GLN A 102 14.93 -13.50 21.23
CA GLN A 102 13.56 -13.87 20.92
C GLN A 102 13.17 -13.31 19.55
N ALA A 103 12.76 -14.21 18.67
CA ALA A 103 12.29 -13.84 17.36
C ALA A 103 10.94 -13.10 17.41
N HIS A 104 10.62 -12.39 16.35
CA HIS A 104 9.38 -11.63 16.20
C HIS A 104 8.76 -11.85 14.83
N VAL A 105 7.48 -12.20 14.84
CA VAL A 105 6.65 -12.37 13.65
C VAL A 105 5.55 -11.31 13.65
N TYR A 106 5.64 -10.40 12.68
CA TYR A 106 4.56 -9.47 12.40
C TYR A 106 3.34 -10.19 11.84
N SER A 107 2.15 -9.77 12.28
CA SER A 107 0.90 -10.27 11.74
C SER A 107 0.73 -9.76 10.31
N TRP A 108 0.38 -10.66 9.40
CA TRP A 108 0.33 -10.39 7.96
C TRP A 108 -0.87 -9.54 7.54
N CYS A 109 -1.97 -9.56 8.30
CA CYS A 109 -3.26 -9.04 7.84
C CYS A 109 -3.56 -7.57 8.21
N GLY A 110 -2.64 -6.87 8.87
CA GLY A 110 -2.78 -5.43 9.21
C GLY A 110 -3.87 -5.10 10.24
N ASN A 111 -4.87 -5.96 10.44
CA ASN A 111 -6.04 -5.72 11.30
C ASN A 111 -5.77 -5.94 12.79
N SER A 112 -4.61 -6.51 13.13
CA SER A 112 -4.15 -6.83 14.47
C SER A 112 -3.38 -5.69 15.13
N TYR A 113 -2.97 -4.68 14.36
CA TYR A 113 -2.18 -3.55 14.85
C TYR A 113 -3.08 -2.49 15.47
N GLY A 114 -2.72 -2.05 16.66
CA GLY A 114 -3.41 -0.99 17.36
C GLY A 114 -2.56 -0.46 18.49
N SER A 115 -3.16 0.35 19.35
CA SER A 115 -2.50 0.82 20.57
C SER A 115 -3.17 0.31 21.84
N ARG A 116 -2.37 0.21 22.90
CA ARG A 116 -2.81 -0.08 24.27
C ARG A 116 -2.50 1.12 25.14
N LEU A 117 -3.54 1.70 25.72
CA LEU A 117 -3.42 2.82 26.64
C LEU A 117 -3.07 2.31 28.03
N LEU A 118 -1.95 2.79 28.57
CA LEU A 118 -1.55 2.59 29.96
C LEU A 118 -1.75 3.90 30.70
N SER A 119 -2.86 3.99 31.45
CA SER A 119 -3.20 5.19 32.22
C SER A 119 -2.17 5.50 33.30
N SER A 120 -2.06 6.79 33.64
CA SER A 120 -1.27 7.27 34.77
C SER A 120 -1.71 6.55 36.07
N GLY A 121 -0.76 6.00 36.83
CA GLY A 121 -1.07 5.27 38.06
C GLY A 121 -1.56 3.83 37.85
N HIS A 122 -1.46 3.29 36.63
CA HIS A 122 -1.81 1.92 36.29
C HIS A 122 -0.60 1.11 35.80
N HIS A 123 -0.76 -0.21 35.71
CA HIS A 123 0.21 -1.15 35.17
C HIS A 123 -0.44 -2.17 34.23
N PHE A 124 0.36 -2.77 33.34
CA PHE A 124 0.00 -4.03 32.66
C PHE A 124 0.72 -5.20 33.31
N VAL A 125 0.03 -6.35 33.40
CA VAL A 125 0.62 -7.64 33.76
C VAL A 125 0.55 -8.58 32.56
N PHE A 126 1.67 -9.21 32.23
CA PHE A 126 1.76 -10.17 31.12
C PHE A 126 2.94 -11.12 31.35
N LYS A 127 3.17 -12.05 30.42
CA LYS A 127 4.29 -13.01 30.50
C LYS A 127 5.34 -12.65 29.45
N GLY A 128 6.60 -12.64 29.86
CA GLY A 128 7.76 -12.58 28.99
C GLY A 128 8.19 -13.97 28.57
N PHE A 129 8.70 -14.08 27.34
CA PHE A 129 9.18 -15.34 26.78
C PHE A 129 10.30 -15.92 27.62
N ARG A 130 10.22 -17.21 27.95
CA ARG A 130 11.26 -17.97 28.66
C ARG A 130 11.42 -19.31 27.96
N PRO A 131 12.54 -19.57 27.26
CA PRO A 131 12.76 -20.89 26.69
C PRO A 131 12.93 -21.92 27.82
N GLN A 132 12.41 -23.12 27.59
CA GLN A 132 12.51 -24.24 28.55
C GLN A 132 13.89 -24.89 28.52
N SER A 133 14.67 -24.65 27.47
CA SER A 133 16.00 -25.20 27.24
C SER A 133 16.99 -24.12 26.81
N GLY A 134 18.25 -24.50 26.62
CA GLY A 134 19.29 -23.61 26.06
C GLY A 134 20.42 -23.30 27.03
N LYS A 135 21.13 -22.21 26.76
CA LYS A 135 22.29 -21.77 27.54
C LYS A 135 21.85 -20.81 28.63
N LYS A 136 22.38 -20.98 29.84
CA LYS A 136 22.15 -20.05 30.96
C LYS A 136 22.95 -18.76 30.73
N ALA A 137 22.34 -17.61 30.94
CA ALA A 137 22.99 -16.29 30.85
C ALA A 137 22.25 -15.25 31.72
N PRO A 138 22.88 -14.10 32.04
CA PRO A 138 22.15 -12.92 32.48
C PRO A 138 21.22 -12.46 31.35
N VAL A 139 19.94 -12.33 31.66
CA VAL A 139 18.91 -11.91 30.72
C VAL A 139 18.13 -10.71 31.25
N ARG A 140 17.49 -10.00 30.33
CA ARG A 140 16.50 -8.95 30.61
C ARG A 140 15.45 -8.93 29.50
N TYR A 141 14.42 -8.13 29.69
CA TYR A 141 13.41 -7.85 28.67
C TYR A 141 13.51 -6.40 28.23
N ALA A 142 13.33 -6.16 26.94
CA ALA A 142 13.36 -4.83 26.35
C ALA A 142 12.07 -4.56 25.57
N LEU A 143 11.42 -3.45 25.91
CA LEU A 143 10.33 -2.85 25.18
C LEU A 143 10.88 -1.68 24.35
N ARG A 144 10.92 -1.84 23.03
CA ARG A 144 11.39 -0.79 22.11
C ARG A 144 10.19 0.04 21.65
N THR A 145 10.21 1.32 21.97
CA THR A 145 9.25 2.31 21.43
C THR A 145 9.96 3.21 20.41
N PRO A 146 9.23 3.99 19.60
CA PRO A 146 9.87 4.95 18.69
C PRO A 146 10.75 6.00 19.37
N SER A 147 10.48 6.32 20.65
CA SER A 147 11.17 7.40 21.39
C SER A 147 12.20 6.91 22.41
N GLU A 148 12.02 5.70 22.94
CA GLU A 148 12.87 5.16 24.01
C GLU A 148 12.85 3.63 24.08
N VAL A 149 13.84 3.06 24.75
CA VAL A 149 13.88 1.64 25.10
C VAL A 149 13.66 1.50 26.61
N ILE A 150 12.57 0.84 26.99
CA ILE A 150 12.24 0.56 28.39
C ILE A 150 12.76 -0.84 28.72
N LEU A 151 13.68 -0.92 29.67
CA LEU A 151 14.39 -2.14 30.05
C LEU A 151 13.86 -2.70 31.37
N SER A 152 13.79 -4.01 31.50
CA SER A 152 13.56 -4.68 32.79
C SER A 152 14.83 -4.72 33.64
N ASN A 153 14.67 -5.08 34.92
CA ASN A 153 15.76 -5.59 35.75
C ASN A 153 16.40 -6.85 35.10
N ILE A 154 17.66 -7.10 35.48
CA ILE A 154 18.45 -8.25 35.03
C ILE A 154 18.18 -9.43 35.96
N GLY A 155 18.11 -10.63 35.41
CA GLY A 155 18.04 -11.88 36.17
C GLY A 155 18.72 -13.04 35.45
N ASP A 156 18.81 -14.18 36.13
CA ASP A 156 19.28 -15.42 35.54
C ASP A 156 18.19 -16.03 34.64
N GLY A 157 18.54 -16.38 33.41
CA GLY A 157 17.62 -17.04 32.49
C GLY A 157 18.31 -17.95 31.48
N PHE A 158 17.51 -18.47 30.56
CA PHE A 158 17.97 -19.30 29.45
C PHE A 158 17.73 -18.58 28.13
N TYR A 159 18.57 -18.85 27.15
CA TYR A 159 18.34 -18.49 25.76
C TYR A 159 18.73 -19.64 24.83
N GLU A 160 18.03 -19.76 23.70
CA GLU A 160 18.35 -20.76 22.68
C GLU A 160 19.18 -20.10 21.57
N PRO A 161 20.39 -20.61 21.25
CA PRO A 161 21.24 -20.01 20.23
C PRO A 161 20.59 -19.92 18.83
N GLU A 162 19.72 -20.87 18.50
CA GLU A 162 18.96 -20.84 17.24
C GLU A 162 17.94 -19.70 17.22
N GLU A 163 17.23 -19.46 18.33
CA GLU A 163 16.27 -18.36 18.47
C GLU A 163 16.97 -16.99 18.46
N GLU A 164 18.17 -16.90 19.02
CA GLU A 164 19.03 -15.72 18.84
C GLU A 164 19.38 -15.51 17.37
N ALA A 165 19.85 -16.54 16.66
CA ALA A 165 20.17 -16.42 15.24
C ALA A 165 18.95 -15.98 14.43
N ASN A 166 17.77 -16.52 14.73
CA ASN A 166 16.51 -16.12 14.11
C ASN A 166 16.14 -14.68 14.46
N ALA A 167 16.28 -14.27 15.71
CA ALA A 167 16.02 -12.90 16.15
C ALA A 167 16.91 -11.87 15.46
N LEU A 168 18.14 -12.24 15.08
CA LEU A 168 19.02 -11.35 14.34
C LEU A 168 18.57 -11.11 12.89
N ILE A 169 17.72 -11.96 12.31
CA ILE A 169 17.30 -11.86 10.90
C ILE A 169 15.79 -11.74 10.74
N ASP A 170 15.03 -11.66 11.83
CA ASP A 170 13.57 -11.55 11.77
C ASP A 170 13.11 -10.15 11.39
N SER A 171 11.80 -10.04 11.15
CA SER A 171 11.15 -8.82 10.72
C SER A 171 11.34 -7.58 11.62
N MET A 172 11.62 -7.74 12.91
CA MET A 172 11.96 -6.62 13.80
C MET A 172 13.39 -6.16 13.59
N ALA A 173 14.35 -7.09 13.44
CA ALA A 173 15.73 -6.74 13.08
C ALA A 173 15.77 -6.05 11.72
N LEU A 174 14.89 -6.44 10.79
CA LEU A 174 14.80 -5.79 9.47
C LEU A 174 14.31 -4.37 9.50
N LYS A 175 13.55 -3.95 10.51
CA LYS A 175 13.17 -2.55 10.65
C LYS A 175 14.36 -1.66 10.99
N GLU A 176 15.45 -2.24 11.49
CA GLU A 176 16.72 -1.55 11.71
C GLU A 176 17.52 -1.42 10.40
N ILE A 177 17.11 -2.13 9.34
CA ILE A 177 17.69 -2.09 8.00
C ILE A 177 16.77 -1.28 7.07
N PRO A 178 17.31 -0.46 6.14
CA PRO A 178 16.49 0.11 5.07
C PRO A 178 15.74 -1.00 4.33
N THR A 179 14.42 -0.86 4.13
CA THR A 179 13.56 -1.92 3.56
C THR A 179 14.10 -2.48 2.24
N ALA A 180 14.56 -1.62 1.34
CA ALA A 180 15.14 -2.06 0.08
C ALA A 180 16.41 -2.92 0.24
N LEU A 181 17.19 -2.72 1.30
CA LEU A 181 18.32 -3.60 1.62
C LEU A 181 17.83 -4.93 2.23
N ALA A 182 16.78 -4.91 3.06
CA ALA A 182 16.15 -6.12 3.56
C ALA A 182 15.57 -6.99 2.42
N ASP A 183 15.00 -6.38 1.38
CA ASP A 183 14.48 -7.06 0.19
C ASP A 183 15.59 -7.79 -0.58
N LEU A 184 16.77 -7.18 -0.74
CA LEU A 184 17.93 -7.81 -1.39
C LEU A 184 18.47 -9.00 -0.61
N LEU A 185 18.35 -8.93 0.71
CA LEU A 185 18.77 -10.00 1.58
C LEU A 185 17.70 -11.11 1.70
N GLN A 186 16.58 -11.04 0.95
CA GLN A 186 15.42 -11.92 1.08
C GLN A 186 14.91 -12.06 2.52
N LEU A 187 15.04 -11.01 3.31
CA LEU A 187 14.69 -11.10 4.72
C LEU A 187 13.19 -10.87 4.97
N GLY A 188 12.46 -10.27 4.02
CA GLY A 188 11.02 -10.05 4.11
C GLY A 188 10.18 -11.09 3.35
N ARG A 189 9.27 -11.80 4.04
CA ARG A 189 8.20 -12.59 3.40
C ARG A 189 6.99 -11.70 3.10
N PHE A 190 6.96 -10.93 2.01
CA PHE A 190 5.73 -10.20 1.63
C PHE A 190 5.47 -10.15 0.12
N GLY A 191 5.15 -11.30 -0.47
CA GLY A 191 4.51 -11.39 -1.79
C GLY A 191 5.32 -12.16 -2.83
N ASP A 192 4.79 -12.24 -4.05
CA ASP A 192 5.35 -12.88 -5.26
C ASP A 192 6.67 -12.24 -5.70
N HIS A 193 7.64 -12.13 -4.80
CA HIS A 193 8.93 -11.58 -5.10
C HIS A 193 9.66 -12.57 -6.00
N LYS A 194 10.05 -12.05 -7.17
CA LYS A 194 11.00 -12.71 -8.07
C LYS A 194 12.18 -13.20 -7.23
N GLU A 195 12.57 -14.44 -7.49
CA GLU A 195 13.71 -15.09 -6.84
C GLU A 195 14.92 -14.14 -6.82
N VAL A 196 15.36 -13.74 -5.62
CA VAL A 196 16.50 -12.84 -5.51
C VAL A 196 17.76 -13.65 -5.79
N THR A 197 18.48 -13.25 -6.83
CA THR A 197 19.69 -13.94 -7.29
C THR A 197 20.82 -13.82 -6.26
N TRP A 198 21.82 -14.69 -6.37
CA TRP A 198 22.99 -14.67 -5.48
C TRP A 198 23.78 -13.37 -5.56
N GLU A 199 23.86 -12.74 -6.74
CA GLU A 199 24.53 -11.47 -6.94
C GLU A 199 23.88 -10.36 -6.09
N ASN A 200 22.54 -10.31 -6.04
CA ASN A 200 21.83 -9.36 -5.19
C ASN A 200 22.06 -9.62 -3.70
N ARG A 201 22.07 -10.91 -3.28
CA ARG A 201 22.36 -11.29 -1.88
C ARG A 201 23.77 -10.84 -1.46
N ILE A 202 24.78 -11.08 -2.30
CA ILE A 202 26.17 -10.66 -2.06
C ILE A 202 26.29 -9.13 -2.07
N CYS A 203 25.65 -8.45 -3.02
CA CYS A 203 25.60 -6.98 -3.05
C CYS A 203 25.00 -6.41 -1.76
N GLY A 204 23.89 -7.00 -1.29
CA GLY A 204 23.29 -6.68 0.00
C GLY A 204 24.25 -6.84 1.18
N LEU A 205 25.00 -7.95 1.26
CA LEU A 205 25.99 -8.16 2.33
C LEU A 205 27.15 -7.16 2.28
N ARG A 206 27.63 -6.79 1.09
CA ARG A 206 28.67 -5.76 0.94
C ARG A 206 28.18 -4.41 1.46
N LEU A 207 26.97 -4.03 1.10
CA LEU A 207 26.35 -2.80 1.58
C LEU A 207 26.15 -2.84 3.08
N LEU A 208 25.67 -3.96 3.61
CA LEU A 208 25.50 -4.16 5.04
C LEU A 208 26.82 -4.07 5.81
N GLN A 209 27.91 -4.66 5.29
CA GLN A 209 29.25 -4.53 5.84
C GLN A 209 29.69 -3.06 5.88
N LYS A 210 29.43 -2.30 4.82
CA LYS A 210 29.79 -0.88 4.74
C LYS A 210 28.97 -0.02 5.70
N MET A 211 27.81 -0.51 6.14
CA MET A 211 27.02 0.09 7.23
C MET A 211 27.58 -0.23 8.63
N GLY A 212 28.89 -0.55 8.74
CA GLY A 212 29.51 -1.06 9.97
C GLY A 212 29.26 -2.57 10.16
N GLY A 213 28.22 -3.11 9.54
CA GLY A 213 27.84 -4.50 9.69
C GLY A 213 26.85 -4.68 10.82
N LEU A 214 25.70 -5.26 10.48
CA LEU A 214 24.76 -5.72 11.49
C LEU A 214 25.11 -7.14 11.92
N PRO A 215 24.82 -7.54 13.17
CA PRO A 215 24.93 -8.93 13.59
C PRO A 215 24.19 -9.89 12.63
N SER A 216 23.10 -9.44 12.03
CA SER A 216 22.35 -10.10 10.95
C SER A 216 23.23 -10.50 9.77
N GLY A 217 24.21 -9.68 9.40
CA GLY A 217 25.09 -9.91 8.26
C GLY A 217 25.99 -11.13 8.45
N LYS A 218 26.52 -11.33 9.66
CA LYS A 218 27.25 -12.56 10.01
C LYS A 218 26.33 -13.78 9.92
N THR A 219 25.16 -13.71 10.55
CA THR A 219 24.19 -14.82 10.55
C THR A 219 23.76 -15.19 9.13
N LEU A 220 23.53 -14.19 8.25
CA LEU A 220 23.20 -14.41 6.84
C LEU A 220 24.36 -15.03 6.07
N THR A 221 25.57 -14.53 6.31
CA THR A 221 26.79 -15.06 5.70
C THR A 221 26.97 -16.53 6.04
N ASP A 222 26.83 -16.90 7.32
CA ASP A 222 26.98 -18.27 7.79
C ASP A 222 25.86 -19.17 7.25
N LYS A 223 24.61 -18.71 7.31
CA LYS A 223 23.43 -19.43 6.79
C LYS A 223 23.57 -19.73 5.30
N TRP A 224 23.88 -18.74 4.49
CA TRP A 224 24.01 -18.92 3.04
C TRP A 224 25.26 -19.69 2.65
N SER A 225 26.35 -19.58 3.41
CA SER A 225 27.53 -20.42 3.21
C SER A 225 27.19 -21.89 3.41
N ALA A 226 26.42 -22.21 4.46
CA ALA A 226 25.96 -23.56 4.75
C ALA A 226 24.99 -24.06 3.67
N GLU A 227 24.04 -23.23 3.24
CA GLU A 227 23.10 -23.52 2.15
C GLU A 227 23.85 -23.93 0.87
N LEU A 228 24.81 -23.12 0.41
CA LEU A 228 25.61 -23.43 -0.78
C LEU A 228 26.52 -24.64 -0.56
N SER A 229 27.19 -24.74 0.58
CA SER A 229 28.10 -25.85 0.86
C SER A 229 27.39 -27.22 0.97
N SER A 230 26.08 -27.22 1.21
CA SER A 230 25.26 -28.44 1.26
C SER A 230 24.83 -28.97 -0.12
N LYS A 231 24.97 -28.17 -1.19
CA LYS A 231 24.57 -28.57 -2.55
C LYS A 231 25.61 -29.55 -3.15
N ALA A 232 25.13 -30.58 -3.83
CA ALA A 232 25.99 -31.60 -4.46
C ALA A 232 26.83 -31.04 -5.62
N SER A 233 26.33 -30.01 -6.32
CA SER A 233 27.06 -29.28 -7.34
C SER A 233 26.62 -27.82 -7.31
N LEU A 234 27.55 -26.92 -7.62
CA LEU A 234 27.31 -25.48 -7.68
C LEU A 234 27.42 -25.01 -9.12
N THR A 235 26.53 -24.10 -9.51
CA THR A 235 26.71 -23.30 -10.72
C THR A 235 27.93 -22.36 -10.56
N GLU A 236 28.38 -21.76 -11.66
CA GLU A 236 29.47 -20.76 -11.63
C GLU A 236 29.13 -19.58 -10.70
N ASN A 237 27.92 -19.04 -10.82
CA ASN A 237 27.45 -17.93 -9.98
C ASN A 237 27.38 -18.32 -8.50
N GLU A 238 26.94 -19.53 -8.19
CA GLU A 238 26.91 -20.05 -6.81
C GLU A 238 28.31 -20.27 -6.24
N SER A 239 29.24 -20.73 -7.07
CA SER A 239 30.65 -20.89 -6.68
C SER A 239 31.30 -19.55 -6.37
N ALA A 240 31.05 -18.54 -7.21
CA ALA A 240 31.49 -17.16 -6.99
C ALA A 240 30.85 -16.56 -5.72
N ALA A 241 29.56 -16.82 -5.50
CA ALA A 241 28.85 -16.39 -4.30
C ALA A 241 29.42 -17.03 -3.03
N LEU A 242 29.69 -18.34 -3.04
CA LEU A 242 30.31 -19.04 -1.91
C LEU A 242 31.69 -18.46 -1.60
N ALA A 243 32.52 -18.19 -2.61
CA ALA A 243 33.81 -17.54 -2.42
C ALA A 243 33.68 -16.14 -1.78
N ALA A 244 32.71 -15.35 -2.23
CA ALA A 244 32.40 -14.05 -1.62
C ALA A 244 31.90 -14.20 -0.17
N LEU A 245 31.08 -15.20 0.15
CA LEU A 245 30.62 -15.44 1.52
C LEU A 245 31.78 -15.84 2.46
N GLN A 246 32.75 -16.61 1.98
CA GLN A 246 33.93 -16.92 2.80
C GLN A 246 34.75 -15.66 3.11
N SER A 247 34.85 -14.70 2.19
CA SER A 247 35.56 -13.44 2.46
C SER A 247 34.84 -12.55 3.48
N PHE A 248 33.51 -12.67 3.62
CA PHE A 248 32.75 -11.97 4.65
C PHE A 248 32.91 -12.56 6.06
N LYS A 249 33.39 -13.80 6.21
CA LYS A 249 33.55 -14.42 7.55
C LYS A 249 34.61 -13.74 8.41
N SER A 250 35.61 -13.10 7.80
CA SER A 250 36.67 -12.37 8.50
C SER A 250 36.28 -10.91 8.81
N VAL A 251 35.12 -10.46 8.35
CA VAL A 251 34.65 -9.09 8.53
C VAL A 251 34.14 -8.90 9.96
N SER A 252 34.55 -7.80 10.59
CA SER A 252 33.94 -7.34 11.83
C SER A 252 32.57 -6.74 11.51
N TRP A 253 31.52 -7.32 12.08
CA TRP A 253 30.15 -6.83 11.96
C TRP A 253 29.80 -5.99 13.20
N SER A 254 30.19 -4.72 13.22
CA SER A 254 29.97 -3.78 14.34
C SER A 254 29.06 -2.59 13.95
N LEU A 255 28.11 -2.25 14.81
CA LEU A 255 27.14 -1.17 14.58
C LEU A 255 27.79 0.22 14.67
N ASP A 256 28.52 0.63 13.64
CA ASP A 256 29.25 1.91 13.65
C ASP A 256 28.74 2.91 12.61
N ALA A 257 28.01 2.48 11.57
CA ALA A 257 27.55 3.42 10.54
C ALA A 257 26.17 4.01 10.84
N THR A 258 26.12 5.33 10.86
CA THR A 258 24.89 6.11 10.84
C THR A 258 24.23 6.06 9.45
N PRO A 259 22.90 6.25 9.36
CA PRO A 259 22.21 6.40 8.08
C PRO A 259 22.83 7.46 7.14
N GLY A 260 23.41 8.54 7.69
CA GLY A 260 24.10 9.58 6.93
C GLY A 260 25.38 9.08 6.26
N GLN A 261 26.19 8.26 6.94
CA GLN A 261 27.39 7.65 6.34
C GLN A 261 27.03 6.69 5.21
N LEU A 262 25.93 5.95 5.35
CA LEU A 262 25.43 5.10 4.27
C LEU A 262 24.99 5.94 3.06
N LEU A 263 24.28 7.04 3.29
CA LEU A 263 23.86 7.94 2.22
C LEU A 263 25.06 8.52 1.46
N GLN A 264 26.09 8.97 2.17
CA GLN A 264 27.34 9.45 1.57
C GLN A 264 28.05 8.35 0.77
N TYR A 265 28.08 7.13 1.28
CA TYR A 265 28.67 5.99 0.58
C TYR A 265 27.90 5.67 -0.71
N ILE A 266 26.58 5.56 -0.66
CA ILE A 266 25.73 5.34 -1.84
C ILE A 266 25.93 6.45 -2.87
N THR A 267 25.99 7.71 -2.42
CA THR A 267 26.27 8.87 -3.27
C THR A 267 27.62 8.72 -3.96
N SER A 268 28.67 8.35 -3.23
CA SER A 268 30.01 8.16 -3.80
C SER A 268 30.03 7.07 -4.88
N LEU A 269 29.36 5.93 -4.64
CA LEU A 269 29.26 4.83 -5.61
C LEU A 269 28.47 5.23 -6.86
N LEU A 270 27.39 5.99 -6.70
CA LEU A 270 26.57 6.45 -7.82
C LEU A 270 27.27 7.54 -8.63
N SER A 271 28.12 8.35 -7.98
CA SER A 271 28.93 9.38 -8.64
C SER A 271 30.16 8.82 -9.36
N ALA A 272 30.63 7.64 -8.97
CA ALA A 272 31.80 7.02 -9.58
C ALA A 272 31.52 6.63 -11.04
N ASP A 273 32.53 6.78 -11.89
CA ASP A 273 32.49 6.27 -13.25
C ASP A 273 32.19 4.77 -13.24
N SER A 274 31.36 4.33 -14.18
CA SER A 274 30.89 2.95 -14.31
C SER A 274 32.02 1.92 -14.36
N SER A 275 33.21 2.31 -14.82
CA SER A 275 34.43 1.50 -14.82
C SER A 275 34.93 1.11 -13.42
N ASN A 276 34.59 1.87 -12.38
CA ASN A 276 35.00 1.57 -10.99
C ASN A 276 34.01 0.68 -10.23
N LEU A 277 32.85 0.35 -10.82
CA LEU A 277 31.84 -0.51 -10.21
C LEU A 277 32.09 -2.02 -10.48
N GLU A 278 33.12 -2.37 -11.25
CA GLU A 278 33.46 -3.75 -11.66
C GLU A 278 33.72 -4.71 -10.49
N THR A 279 33.90 -4.21 -9.27
CA THR A 279 34.09 -5.06 -8.08
C THR A 279 32.79 -5.65 -7.52
N TYR A 280 31.61 -5.22 -7.98
CA TYR A 280 30.34 -5.54 -7.32
C TYR A 280 29.46 -6.60 -8.00
N GLY A 281 29.73 -6.98 -9.25
CA GLY A 281 28.88 -7.84 -10.06
C GLY A 281 28.51 -7.15 -11.37
N SER A 282 27.37 -7.49 -11.99
CA SER A 282 26.90 -6.77 -13.19
C SER A 282 26.61 -5.29 -12.86
N PRO A 283 27.33 -4.30 -13.46
CA PRO A 283 27.26 -2.88 -13.07
C PRO A 283 25.86 -2.25 -13.15
N SER A 284 24.97 -2.82 -13.96
CA SER A 284 23.61 -2.34 -14.17
C SER A 284 22.63 -2.77 -13.06
N ALA A 285 22.82 -3.95 -12.47
CA ALA A 285 22.01 -4.43 -11.36
C ALA A 285 22.32 -3.61 -10.09
N ASP A 286 23.60 -3.29 -9.89
CA ASP A 286 24.08 -2.59 -8.69
C ASP A 286 23.54 -1.16 -8.58
N ARG A 287 23.46 -0.41 -9.68
CA ARG A 287 22.92 0.97 -9.63
C ARG A 287 21.43 1.03 -9.27
N ALA A 288 20.60 0.18 -9.88
CA ALA A 288 19.17 0.15 -9.55
C ALA A 288 18.93 -0.23 -8.08
N VAL A 289 19.76 -1.13 -7.56
CA VAL A 289 19.79 -1.53 -6.15
C VAL A 289 20.15 -0.35 -5.24
N LEU A 290 21.23 0.37 -5.54
CA LEU A 290 21.66 1.55 -4.78
C LEU A 290 20.57 2.62 -4.73
N TRP A 291 19.89 2.88 -5.85
CA TRP A 291 18.74 3.79 -5.89
C TRP A 291 17.55 3.30 -5.07
N GLY A 292 17.27 1.99 -5.09
CA GLY A 292 16.26 1.39 -4.24
C GLY A 292 16.56 1.61 -2.75
N ILE A 293 17.81 1.43 -2.34
CA ILE A 293 18.25 1.67 -0.95
C ILE A 293 18.13 3.13 -0.57
N ALA A 294 18.59 4.04 -1.44
CA ALA A 294 18.41 5.47 -1.24
C ALA A 294 16.94 5.87 -1.07
N SER A 295 16.05 5.31 -1.91
CA SER A 295 14.61 5.52 -1.79
C SER A 295 14.07 4.98 -0.48
N GLY A 296 14.47 3.77 -0.06
CA GLY A 296 14.10 3.19 1.24
C GLY A 296 14.55 4.04 2.43
N LEU A 297 15.78 4.55 2.39
CA LEU A 297 16.30 5.50 3.37
C LEU A 297 15.46 6.76 3.42
N ALA A 298 15.06 7.31 2.26
CA ALA A 298 14.28 8.54 2.21
C ALA A 298 12.95 8.39 2.98
N HIS A 299 12.29 7.23 2.91
CA HIS A 299 11.05 6.95 3.64
C HIS A 299 11.25 6.86 5.15
N SER A 300 12.38 6.34 5.62
CA SER A 300 12.66 6.18 7.07
C SER A 300 13.39 7.39 7.68
N SER A 301 13.98 8.25 6.87
CA SER A 301 14.93 9.31 7.27
C SER A 301 14.32 10.56 7.87
N ALA A 302 13.25 10.44 8.66
CA ALA A 302 12.62 11.62 9.28
C ALA A 302 13.61 12.51 10.06
N TYR A 303 14.76 11.95 10.46
CA TYR A 303 15.79 12.55 11.30
C TYR A 303 17.13 12.88 10.59
N MET A 304 17.30 12.61 9.29
CA MET A 304 18.56 12.96 8.61
C MET A 304 18.61 14.45 8.22
N PRO A 305 19.78 15.11 8.31
CA PRO A 305 19.97 16.47 7.79
C PRO A 305 19.64 16.54 6.30
N LEU A 306 18.89 17.56 5.89
CA LEU A 306 18.46 17.75 4.51
C LEU A 306 19.64 18.02 3.55
N ASP A 307 20.71 18.64 4.05
CA ASP A 307 21.88 18.96 3.25
C ASP A 307 22.62 17.72 2.75
N ASP A 308 22.60 16.63 3.52
CA ASP A 308 23.23 15.36 3.15
C ASP A 308 22.57 14.71 1.91
N TRP A 309 21.31 15.06 1.63
CA TRP A 309 20.56 14.55 0.47
C TRP A 309 20.85 15.30 -0.83
N LYS A 310 21.32 16.55 -0.77
CA LYS A 310 21.49 17.40 -1.97
C LYS A 310 22.38 16.78 -3.05
N PRO A 311 23.55 16.19 -2.73
CA PRO A 311 24.39 15.56 -3.74
C PRO A 311 23.69 14.41 -4.46
N LEU A 312 23.01 13.55 -3.69
CA LEU A 312 22.32 12.39 -4.24
C LEU A 312 21.11 12.79 -5.11
N LEU A 313 20.32 13.77 -4.67
CA LEU A 313 19.18 14.27 -5.44
C LEU A 313 19.61 14.95 -6.75
N SER A 314 20.79 15.58 -6.76
CA SER A 314 21.37 16.13 -7.99
C SER A 314 21.75 15.01 -8.97
N LEU A 315 22.43 13.95 -8.49
CA LEU A 315 22.72 12.76 -9.29
C LEU A 315 21.44 12.07 -9.80
N ALA A 316 20.38 12.08 -8.99
CA ALA A 316 19.09 11.49 -9.35
C ALA A 316 18.46 12.24 -10.53
N LEU A 317 18.50 13.57 -10.54
CA LEU A 317 18.02 14.37 -11.68
C LEU A 317 18.79 14.07 -12.96
N ASP A 318 20.13 14.07 -12.89
CA ASP A 318 20.98 13.75 -14.05
C ASP A 318 20.71 12.34 -14.60
N CYS A 319 20.32 11.42 -13.72
CA CYS A 319 20.02 10.03 -14.08
C CYS A 319 18.70 9.88 -14.83
N LEU A 320 17.73 10.79 -14.68
CA LEU A 320 16.44 10.69 -15.39
C LEU A 320 16.61 10.70 -16.92
N ASP A 321 17.52 11.55 -17.41
CA ASP A 321 17.76 11.74 -18.85
C ASP A 321 18.61 10.63 -19.47
N ARG A 322 19.48 9.99 -18.69
CA ARG A 322 20.54 9.10 -19.20
C ARG A 322 20.45 7.64 -18.72
N GLY A 323 19.59 7.36 -17.73
CA GLY A 323 19.54 6.08 -17.06
C GLY A 323 18.70 5.02 -17.78
N PRO A 324 18.99 3.72 -17.59
CA PRO A 324 18.14 2.63 -18.06
C PRO A 324 16.79 2.61 -17.31
N ASN A 325 15.74 2.08 -17.95
CA ASN A 325 14.36 2.10 -17.44
C ASN A 325 14.22 1.57 -15.99
N ARG A 326 14.92 0.49 -15.62
CA ARG A 326 14.86 -0.09 -14.26
C ARG A 326 15.38 0.88 -13.20
N THR A 327 16.46 1.58 -13.50
CA THR A 327 17.04 2.62 -12.62
C THR A 327 16.10 3.81 -12.52
N ARG A 328 15.49 4.21 -13.64
CA ARG A 328 14.59 5.36 -13.70
C ARG A 328 13.42 5.24 -12.71
N SER A 329 12.79 4.06 -12.58
CA SER A 329 11.68 3.87 -11.62
C SER A 329 12.11 4.12 -10.15
N GLN A 330 13.30 3.66 -9.75
CA GLN A 330 13.80 3.89 -8.38
C GLN A 330 14.18 5.35 -8.14
N VAL A 331 14.79 5.99 -9.15
CA VAL A 331 15.09 7.43 -9.15
C VAL A 331 13.82 8.27 -9.03
N LEU A 332 12.78 7.94 -9.79
CA LEU A 332 11.47 8.59 -9.69
C LEU A 332 10.86 8.43 -8.30
N ASN A 333 10.94 7.24 -7.70
CA ASN A 333 10.45 6.99 -6.34
C ASN A 333 11.17 7.85 -5.29
N LEU A 334 12.49 8.01 -5.42
CA LEU A 334 13.30 8.88 -4.56
C LEU A 334 12.92 10.36 -4.74
N LEU A 335 12.83 10.83 -5.99
CA LEU A 335 12.51 12.24 -6.27
C LEU A 335 11.04 12.59 -5.96
N ASN A 336 10.15 11.61 -5.90
CA ASN A 336 8.76 11.82 -5.51
C ASN A 336 8.58 11.99 -3.99
N GLN A 337 9.65 11.87 -3.19
CA GLN A 337 9.65 12.15 -1.75
C GLN A 337 9.53 13.66 -1.51
N GLY A 338 8.29 14.16 -1.47
CA GLY A 338 7.97 15.59 -1.44
C GLY A 338 8.77 16.38 -0.41
N ARG A 339 8.91 15.88 0.83
CA ARG A 339 9.72 16.53 1.86
C ARG A 339 11.16 16.80 1.41
N LEU A 340 11.85 15.79 0.88
CA LEU A 340 13.25 15.92 0.48
C LEU A 340 13.36 16.81 -0.75
N THR A 341 12.60 16.49 -1.79
CA THR A 341 12.69 17.20 -3.05
C THR A 341 12.32 18.66 -2.88
N ASP A 342 11.24 18.97 -2.16
CA ASP A 342 10.72 20.32 -2.00
C ASP A 342 11.69 21.22 -1.19
N GLN A 343 12.43 20.65 -0.24
CA GLN A 343 13.33 21.40 0.65
C GLN A 343 14.78 21.45 0.15
N CYS A 344 15.25 20.43 -0.58
CA CYS A 344 16.66 20.32 -0.98
C CYS A 344 16.95 20.87 -2.38
N MET A 345 15.95 20.96 -3.26
CA MET A 345 16.15 21.25 -4.69
C MET A 345 15.51 22.59 -5.09
N ALA A 346 16.09 23.30 -6.06
CA ALA A 346 15.47 24.52 -6.60
C ALA A 346 14.37 24.18 -7.63
N SER A 347 13.34 25.04 -7.75
CA SER A 347 12.26 24.84 -8.73
C SER A 347 12.78 24.88 -10.17
N SER A 348 13.82 25.68 -10.43
CA SER A 348 14.48 25.77 -11.74
C SER A 348 15.08 24.44 -12.21
N ALA A 349 15.37 23.50 -11.30
CA ALA A 349 15.87 22.18 -11.66
C ALA A 349 14.77 21.28 -12.29
N PHE A 350 13.49 21.58 -12.05
CA PHE A 350 12.35 20.79 -12.55
C PHE A 350 11.69 21.37 -13.79
N GLU A 351 11.85 22.68 -14.07
CA GLU A 351 11.23 23.29 -15.26
C GLU A 351 11.67 22.64 -16.58
N PRO A 352 12.97 22.31 -16.80
CA PRO A 352 13.39 21.64 -18.03
C PRO A 352 12.75 20.26 -18.22
N LEU A 353 12.48 19.54 -17.13
CA LEU A 353 11.94 18.18 -17.14
C LEU A 353 10.49 18.12 -17.65
N LEU A 354 9.76 19.24 -17.64
CA LEU A 354 8.41 19.32 -18.24
C LEU A 354 8.41 19.09 -19.75
N LYS A 355 9.56 19.26 -20.40
CA LYS A 355 9.76 19.02 -21.84
C LYS A 355 10.18 17.58 -22.14
N SER A 356 10.30 16.71 -21.13
CA SER A 356 10.66 15.32 -21.33
C SER A 356 9.62 14.59 -22.17
N ALA A 357 10.09 13.66 -23.02
CA ALA A 357 9.22 12.73 -23.73
C ALA A 357 8.61 11.67 -22.78
N ASP A 358 9.24 11.44 -21.63
CA ASP A 358 8.78 10.50 -20.61
C ASP A 358 7.72 11.14 -19.71
N GLN A 359 6.49 10.62 -19.77
CA GLN A 359 5.34 11.17 -19.04
C GLN A 359 5.48 11.03 -17.52
N ASP A 360 6.22 10.04 -17.01
CA ASP A 360 6.44 9.91 -15.57
C ASP A 360 7.39 10.99 -15.05
N VAL A 361 8.37 11.40 -15.88
CA VAL A 361 9.27 12.53 -15.58
C VAL A 361 8.49 13.85 -15.60
N VAL A 362 7.62 14.07 -16.60
CA VAL A 362 6.73 15.24 -16.64
C VAL A 362 5.83 15.28 -15.41
N LYS A 363 5.27 14.14 -15.02
CA LYS A 363 4.40 14.00 -13.84
C LYS A 363 5.13 14.35 -12.55
N LEU A 364 6.35 13.84 -12.36
CA LEU A 364 7.20 14.19 -11.23
C LEU A 364 7.45 15.71 -11.16
N ALA A 365 7.89 16.31 -12.26
CA ALA A 365 8.19 17.74 -12.33
C ALA A 365 6.95 18.60 -12.04
N ALA A 366 5.82 18.27 -12.67
CA ALA A 366 4.55 18.97 -12.47
C ALA A 366 4.06 18.86 -11.01
N LYS A 367 4.13 17.67 -10.39
CA LYS A 367 3.77 17.48 -8.98
C LYS A 367 4.64 18.32 -8.06
N THR A 368 5.95 18.31 -8.26
CA THR A 368 6.91 19.07 -7.46
C THR A 368 6.70 20.58 -7.58
N LEU A 369 6.52 21.11 -8.79
CA LEU A 369 6.24 22.54 -9.00
C LEU A 369 4.88 22.95 -8.41
N SER A 370 3.87 22.11 -8.56
CA SER A 370 2.53 22.33 -8.01
C SER A 370 2.53 22.42 -6.47
N ARG A 371 3.22 21.51 -5.77
CA ARG A 371 3.36 21.53 -4.30
C ARG A 371 4.01 22.81 -3.77
N ARG A 372 4.85 23.47 -4.57
CA ARG A 372 5.56 24.71 -4.22
C ARG A 372 4.79 25.99 -4.58
N ALA A 373 3.48 25.88 -4.76
CA ALA A 373 2.60 26.98 -5.15
C ALA A 373 3.05 27.71 -6.43
N LYS A 374 3.64 26.97 -7.39
CA LYS A 374 4.03 27.50 -8.70
C LYS A 374 2.98 27.23 -9.78
N GLY A 375 1.69 27.20 -9.41
CA GLY A 375 0.57 26.90 -10.32
C GLY A 375 0.57 27.79 -11.57
N ALA A 376 0.60 29.12 -11.39
CA ALA A 376 0.65 30.07 -12.49
C ALA A 376 1.85 29.87 -13.43
N ARG A 377 3.06 29.64 -12.87
CA ARG A 377 4.27 29.38 -13.66
C ARG A 377 4.19 28.05 -14.41
N LEU A 378 3.62 27.02 -13.79
CA LEU A 378 3.42 25.72 -14.43
C LEU A 378 2.45 25.84 -15.62
N ILE A 379 1.40 26.64 -15.48
CA ILE A 379 0.44 26.95 -16.55
C ILE A 379 1.11 27.72 -17.69
N GLU A 380 1.91 28.73 -17.38
CA GLU A 380 2.69 29.47 -18.38
C GLU A 380 3.59 28.53 -19.19
N LEU A 381 4.36 27.68 -18.50
CA LEU A 381 5.26 26.70 -19.13
C LEU A 381 4.50 25.66 -19.98
N SER A 382 3.29 25.28 -19.54
CA SER A 382 2.46 24.30 -20.24
C SER A 382 2.01 24.74 -21.63
N GLY A 383 1.95 26.05 -21.90
CA GLY A 383 1.50 26.59 -23.19
C GLY A 383 2.39 26.19 -24.37
N GLN A 384 3.63 25.78 -24.10
CA GLN A 384 4.61 25.34 -25.11
C GLN A 384 4.70 23.81 -25.23
N LEU A 385 3.93 23.06 -24.42
CA LEU A 385 4.05 21.61 -24.32
C LEU A 385 3.00 20.88 -25.17
N PRO A 386 3.27 19.63 -25.58
CA PRO A 386 2.26 18.77 -26.19
C PRO A 386 1.04 18.59 -25.29
N GLN A 387 -0.12 18.36 -25.91
CA GLN A 387 -1.40 18.19 -25.23
C GLN A 387 -1.35 17.15 -24.11
N GLN A 388 -0.64 16.04 -24.30
CA GLN A 388 -0.49 14.99 -23.29
C GLN A 388 0.20 15.50 -22.01
N SER A 389 1.32 16.23 -22.15
CA SER A 389 2.03 16.84 -21.01
C SER A 389 1.16 17.88 -20.30
N ARG A 390 0.31 18.61 -21.03
CA ARG A 390 -0.67 19.55 -20.46
C ARG A 390 -1.70 18.85 -19.58
N MET A 391 -2.14 17.65 -19.97
CA MET A 391 -3.05 16.82 -19.17
C MET A 391 -2.37 16.28 -17.91
N VAL A 392 -1.09 15.89 -17.99
CA VAL A 392 -0.30 15.50 -16.82
C VAL A 392 -0.14 16.67 -15.85
N ILE A 393 0.11 17.88 -16.35
CA ILE A 393 0.16 19.10 -15.55
C ILE A 393 -1.17 19.37 -14.85
N LEU A 394 -2.29 19.27 -15.59
CA LEU A 394 -3.62 19.44 -15.00
C LEU A 394 -3.86 18.44 -13.86
N SER A 395 -3.53 17.17 -14.07
CA SER A 395 -3.63 16.13 -13.04
C SER A 395 -2.78 16.47 -11.80
N ALA A 396 -1.55 16.95 -11.99
CA ALA A 396 -0.68 17.34 -10.88
C ALA A 396 -1.18 18.58 -10.09
N LEU A 397 -1.81 19.55 -10.78
CA LEU A 397 -2.47 20.69 -10.13
C LEU A 397 -3.63 20.20 -9.24
N ILE A 398 -4.48 19.32 -9.77
CA ILE A 398 -5.61 18.76 -9.02
C ILE A 398 -5.14 17.91 -7.83
N ASP A 399 -4.14 17.04 -8.03
CA ASP A 399 -3.56 16.20 -6.98
C ASP A 399 -3.01 17.04 -5.82
N ALA A 400 -2.29 18.14 -6.10
CA ALA A 400 -1.74 19.00 -5.06
C ALA A 400 -2.85 19.64 -4.20
N LYS A 401 -3.97 20.04 -4.82
CA LYS A 401 -5.13 20.57 -4.08
C LYS A 401 -5.80 19.49 -3.22
N LYS A 402 -5.86 18.23 -3.70
CA LYS A 402 -6.36 17.09 -2.91
C LYS A 402 -5.50 16.83 -1.68
N THR A 403 -4.18 16.84 -1.80
CA THR A 403 -3.28 16.60 -0.65
C THR A 403 -3.45 17.66 0.43
N MET A 404 -3.66 18.94 0.07
CA MET A 404 -3.94 20.01 1.03
C MET A 404 -5.27 19.82 1.79
N ARG A 405 -6.26 19.11 1.20
CA ARG A 405 -7.51 18.72 1.90
C ARG A 405 -7.25 17.76 3.05
N SER A 406 -6.50 16.69 2.77
CA SER A 406 -6.28 15.62 3.75
C SER A 406 -5.55 16.11 5.00
N THR A 407 -4.83 17.23 4.90
CA THR A 407 -4.10 17.84 6.01
C THR A 407 -4.91 18.82 6.85
N GLY A 408 -6.24 18.93 6.64
CA GLY A 408 -7.14 19.66 7.55
C GLY A 408 -7.24 21.18 7.34
N GLY A 409 -6.89 21.69 6.15
CA GLY A 409 -7.13 23.09 5.82
C GLY A 409 -8.62 23.35 5.56
N GLU A 410 -9.30 24.07 6.46
CA GLU A 410 -10.72 24.48 6.30
C GLU A 410 -10.96 25.54 5.21
N LEU A 411 -9.91 26.06 4.57
CA LEU A 411 -10.06 27.03 3.49
C LEU A 411 -10.63 26.34 2.25
N GLY A 412 -11.86 26.72 1.90
CA GLY A 412 -12.54 26.29 0.68
C GLY A 412 -11.62 26.37 -0.53
N TYR A 413 -11.69 25.33 -1.35
CA TYR A 413 -10.95 25.23 -2.60
C TYR A 413 -11.23 26.41 -3.50
N PHE A 414 -10.21 27.17 -3.84
CA PHE A 414 -10.29 28.03 -5.00
C PHE A 414 -9.08 27.69 -5.87
N PHE A 415 -9.36 27.07 -7.02
CA PHE A 415 -8.47 27.29 -8.15
C PHE A 415 -8.38 28.79 -8.32
N ASP A 416 -7.16 29.32 -8.39
CA ASP A 416 -7.04 30.72 -8.75
C ASP A 416 -7.62 30.94 -10.16
N PRO A 417 -7.96 32.18 -10.55
CA PRO A 417 -8.57 32.42 -11.86
C PRO A 417 -7.74 31.90 -13.04
N VAL A 418 -6.41 31.88 -12.91
CA VAL A 418 -5.49 31.38 -13.95
C VAL A 418 -5.56 29.86 -14.04
N GLU A 419 -5.56 29.17 -12.90
CA GLU A 419 -5.75 27.71 -12.82
C GLU A 419 -7.11 27.29 -13.38
N LEU A 420 -8.18 28.03 -13.06
CA LEU A 420 -9.52 27.74 -13.55
C LEU A 420 -9.62 27.95 -15.07
N GLN A 421 -9.00 29.01 -15.59
CA GLN A 421 -8.93 29.26 -17.03
C GLN A 421 -8.14 28.17 -17.75
N TYR A 422 -6.99 27.77 -17.20
CA TYR A 422 -6.17 26.70 -17.76
C TYR A 422 -6.94 25.38 -17.82
N LEU A 423 -7.63 25.04 -16.74
CA LEU A 423 -8.43 23.84 -16.65
C LEU A 423 -9.56 23.86 -17.70
N ARG A 424 -10.25 25.00 -17.90
CA ARG A 424 -11.29 25.14 -18.94
C ARG A 424 -10.71 24.95 -20.33
N GLU A 425 -9.51 25.48 -20.57
CA GLU A 425 -8.81 25.31 -21.84
C GLU A 425 -8.42 23.86 -22.09
N CYS A 426 -7.90 23.14 -21.09
CA CYS A 426 -7.63 21.71 -21.19
C CYS A 426 -8.91 20.90 -21.46
N VAL A 427 -10.02 21.23 -20.80
CA VAL A 427 -11.33 20.62 -21.08
C VAL A 427 -11.78 20.88 -22.51
N ARG A 428 -11.63 22.11 -22.99
CA ARG A 428 -12.03 22.50 -24.36
C ARG A 428 -11.22 21.75 -25.42
N GLN A 429 -9.93 21.55 -25.18
CA GLN A 429 -9.04 20.87 -26.12
C GLN A 429 -9.10 19.34 -26.02
N SER A 430 -9.35 18.79 -24.83
CA SER A 430 -9.30 17.34 -24.53
C SER A 430 -10.42 16.91 -23.58
N PRO A 431 -11.72 17.07 -23.96
CA PRO A 431 -12.81 16.88 -23.02
C PRO A 431 -12.84 15.46 -22.42
N ILE A 432 -12.51 14.44 -23.21
CA ILE A 432 -12.48 13.03 -22.76
C ILE A 432 -11.37 12.79 -21.72
N GLN A 433 -10.15 13.26 -21.99
CA GLN A 433 -9.02 13.07 -21.07
C GLN A 433 -9.15 13.94 -19.81
N ALA A 434 -9.81 15.10 -19.91
CA ALA A 434 -9.99 16.03 -18.81
C ALA A 434 -11.15 15.63 -17.87
N ALA A 435 -12.19 14.97 -18.39
CA ALA A 435 -13.37 14.60 -17.61
C ALA A 435 -13.08 13.87 -16.29
N PRO A 436 -12.26 12.79 -16.23
CA PRO A 436 -11.99 12.10 -14.97
C PRO A 436 -11.22 12.99 -13.98
N LEU A 437 -10.27 13.80 -14.48
CA LEU A 437 -9.50 14.73 -13.64
C LEU A 437 -10.39 15.81 -13.01
N VAL A 438 -11.34 16.33 -13.80
CA VAL A 438 -12.29 17.35 -13.34
C VAL A 438 -13.26 16.79 -12.31
N SER A 439 -13.80 15.59 -12.52
CA SER A 439 -14.67 14.92 -11.55
C SER A 439 -13.98 14.78 -10.19
N ASP A 440 -12.68 14.52 -10.22
CA ASP A 440 -11.82 14.37 -9.06
C ASP A 440 -11.54 15.68 -8.30
N ALA A 441 -11.82 16.85 -8.89
CA ALA A 441 -11.50 18.16 -8.32
C ALA A 441 -12.52 18.68 -7.28
N GLY A 442 -13.64 17.98 -7.03
CA GLY A 442 -14.62 18.33 -5.99
C GLY A 442 -15.51 19.54 -6.33
N GLY A 443 -16.31 20.05 -5.37
CA GLY A 443 -17.51 20.88 -5.57
C GLY A 443 -17.47 22.16 -6.43
N GLN A 444 -16.30 22.70 -6.80
CA GLN A 444 -16.21 23.73 -7.87
C GLN A 444 -16.37 23.15 -9.28
N ALA A 445 -16.20 21.83 -9.41
CA ALA A 445 -16.41 21.07 -10.62
C ALA A 445 -17.86 21.07 -11.09
N ILE A 446 -18.86 21.47 -10.29
CA ILE A 446 -20.26 21.50 -10.74
C ILE A 446 -20.44 22.44 -11.95
N ARG A 447 -19.90 23.66 -11.88
CA ARG A 447 -19.94 24.61 -13.02
C ARG A 447 -19.11 24.16 -14.22
N LEU A 448 -18.18 23.24 -13.99
CA LEU A 448 -17.24 22.74 -14.96
C LEU A 448 -17.70 21.41 -15.57
N GLU A 449 -18.52 20.65 -14.85
CA GLU A 449 -19.31 19.51 -15.30
C GLU A 449 -20.37 20.02 -16.27
N ASP A 450 -21.01 21.17 -15.97
CA ASP A 450 -21.90 21.86 -16.90
C ASP A 450 -21.15 22.29 -18.18
N PHE A 451 -19.96 22.87 -18.05
CA PHE A 451 -19.11 23.21 -19.19
C PHE A 451 -18.63 21.98 -19.97
N LEU A 452 -18.20 20.91 -19.29
CA LEU A 452 -17.81 19.63 -19.89
C LEU A 452 -18.98 19.02 -20.65
N ARG A 453 -20.18 19.05 -20.06
CA ARG A 453 -21.42 18.57 -20.66
C ARG A 453 -21.77 19.37 -21.91
N GLU A 454 -21.62 20.69 -21.85
CA GLU A 454 -21.78 21.56 -23.02
C GLU A 454 -20.77 21.21 -24.12
N GLN A 455 -19.47 21.13 -23.80
CA GLN A 455 -18.41 20.84 -24.76
C GLN A 455 -18.52 19.43 -25.37
N LEU A 456 -18.83 18.41 -24.56
CA LEU A 456 -19.07 17.04 -25.04
C LEU A 456 -20.30 17.00 -25.94
N SER A 457 -21.33 17.78 -25.64
CA SER A 457 -22.51 17.81 -26.47
C SER A 457 -22.31 18.62 -27.77
N LEU A 458 -21.51 19.69 -27.76
CA LEU A 458 -21.08 20.42 -28.96
C LEU A 458 -20.13 19.60 -29.84
N TYR A 459 -19.34 18.73 -29.23
CA TYR A 459 -18.53 17.75 -29.94
C TYR A 459 -19.44 16.70 -30.62
N TRP A 460 -20.39 16.15 -29.88
CA TRP A 460 -21.38 15.19 -30.39
C TRP A 460 -22.24 15.76 -31.51
N ASP A 461 -22.76 16.99 -31.34
CA ASP A 461 -23.56 17.70 -32.34
C ASP A 461 -22.76 18.03 -33.61
N ARG A 462 -21.42 18.06 -33.55
CA ARG A 462 -20.54 18.24 -34.71
C ARG A 462 -20.33 16.93 -35.47
N GLU A 463 -20.08 15.83 -34.77
CA GLU A 463 -19.92 14.50 -35.39
C GLU A 463 -21.25 13.96 -35.98
N MET A 464 -22.38 14.25 -35.34
CA MET A 464 -23.72 13.84 -35.80
C MET A 464 -24.30 14.68 -36.93
N LYS A 465 -23.60 15.72 -37.40
CA LYS A 465 -24.01 16.49 -38.59
C LYS A 465 -23.46 15.93 -39.89
N ASP A 466 -22.64 14.89 -39.83
CA ASP A 466 -22.19 14.13 -40.98
C ASP A 466 -23.25 13.07 -41.36
N PRO A 467 -24.01 13.25 -42.46
CA PRO A 467 -25.14 12.38 -42.80
C PRO A 467 -24.71 10.92 -43.02
N GLU A 468 -23.47 10.68 -43.45
CA GLU A 468 -22.94 9.34 -43.68
C GLU A 468 -22.71 8.57 -42.37
N LYS A 469 -22.58 9.26 -41.23
CA LYS A 469 -22.44 8.65 -39.90
C LYS A 469 -23.77 8.48 -39.15
N THR A 470 -24.87 9.05 -39.65
CA THR A 470 -26.15 9.16 -38.91
C THR A 470 -27.16 8.03 -39.10
N ASN A 471 -26.87 7.02 -39.93
CA ASN A 471 -27.87 6.02 -40.34
C ASN A 471 -27.75 4.66 -39.63
N HIS A 472 -27.39 4.65 -38.35
CA HIS A 472 -27.33 3.42 -37.55
C HIS A 472 -28.22 3.54 -36.30
N ASP A 473 -29.28 2.72 -36.27
CA ASP A 473 -30.00 2.43 -35.03
C ASP A 473 -29.01 1.87 -33.99
N PHE A 474 -28.91 2.55 -32.84
CA PHE A 474 -27.94 2.22 -31.81
C PHE A 474 -28.48 1.15 -30.86
N GLU A 475 -28.01 -0.09 -31.01
CA GLU A 475 -28.16 -1.15 -29.99
C GLU A 475 -26.86 -1.34 -29.20
N LEU A 476 -26.90 -1.08 -27.89
CA LEU A 476 -25.83 -1.40 -26.95
C LEU A 476 -26.22 -2.65 -26.12
N ASP A 477 -25.80 -3.83 -26.57
CA ASP A 477 -25.86 -5.08 -25.79
C ASP A 477 -24.58 -5.27 -24.95
N ALA A 478 -24.70 -5.78 -23.72
CA ALA A 478 -23.60 -6.03 -22.80
C ALA A 478 -22.76 -7.29 -23.12
N SER A 479 -22.65 -7.68 -24.40
CA SER A 479 -21.68 -8.68 -24.87
C SER A 479 -20.36 -8.01 -25.27
N ASP A 480 -19.29 -8.80 -25.48
CA ASP A 480 -17.93 -8.32 -25.76
C ASP A 480 -17.86 -7.31 -26.93
N HIS A 481 -18.89 -7.24 -27.78
CA HIS A 481 -19.03 -6.27 -28.85
C HIS A 481 -19.33 -4.81 -28.42
N ALA A 482 -19.95 -4.52 -27.27
CA ALA A 482 -20.16 -3.13 -26.84
C ALA A 482 -18.94 -2.51 -26.15
N TYR A 483 -18.07 -3.34 -25.56
CA TYR A 483 -16.76 -2.92 -25.07
C TYR A 483 -15.82 -2.68 -26.27
N GLU A 484 -15.76 -3.62 -27.21
CA GLU A 484 -15.03 -3.48 -28.49
C GLU A 484 -15.57 -2.32 -29.34
N ARG A 485 -16.89 -2.05 -29.35
CA ARG A 485 -17.46 -0.89 -30.09
C ARG A 485 -17.44 0.43 -29.34
N ALA A 486 -17.49 0.48 -28.01
CA ALA A 486 -17.15 1.71 -27.29
C ALA A 486 -15.68 2.06 -27.51
N LEU A 487 -14.80 1.05 -27.56
CA LEU A 487 -13.41 1.21 -27.98
C LEU A 487 -13.26 1.51 -29.48
N ALA A 488 -14.11 0.98 -30.37
CA ALA A 488 -14.10 1.29 -31.81
C ALA A 488 -14.63 2.71 -32.09
N ILE A 489 -15.67 3.16 -31.40
CA ILE A 489 -16.16 4.55 -31.42
C ILE A 489 -15.08 5.49 -30.87
N LEU A 490 -14.32 5.04 -29.87
CA LEU A 490 -13.12 5.76 -29.39
C LEU A 490 -11.93 5.64 -30.36
N ALA A 491 -11.86 4.64 -31.24
CA ALA A 491 -10.78 4.40 -32.20
C ALA A 491 -11.04 4.96 -33.62
N GLU A 492 -12.30 5.24 -33.96
CA GLU A 492 -12.75 5.92 -35.19
C GLU A 492 -12.78 7.45 -35.05
N LEU A 493 -12.52 7.95 -33.83
CA LEU A 493 -11.97 9.30 -33.63
C LEU A 493 -10.69 9.43 -34.47
N PRO A 494 -10.34 10.60 -35.04
CA PRO A 494 -9.07 10.78 -35.74
C PRO A 494 -7.93 10.79 -34.70
N LEU A 495 -7.63 9.60 -34.18
CA LEU A 495 -6.56 9.30 -33.27
C LEU A 495 -5.61 8.38 -34.04
N ASP A 496 -4.33 8.71 -33.99
CA ASP A 496 -3.27 7.76 -34.25
C ASP A 496 -3.47 6.58 -33.28
N SER A 497 -3.97 5.46 -33.79
CA SER A 497 -4.38 4.28 -33.01
C SER A 497 -3.20 3.64 -32.26
N SER A 498 -1.97 4.05 -32.54
CA SER A 498 -0.77 3.69 -31.78
C SER A 498 -0.66 4.39 -30.41
N ARG A 499 -1.57 5.33 -30.06
CA ARG A 499 -1.45 6.22 -28.89
C ARG A 499 -2.57 6.12 -27.83
N LEU A 500 -3.49 5.16 -27.94
CA LEU A 500 -4.44 4.88 -26.86
C LEU A 500 -3.74 4.10 -25.73
N PRO A 501 -3.65 4.62 -24.48
CA PRO A 501 -3.16 3.83 -23.37
C PRO A 501 -4.14 2.68 -23.09
N SER A 502 -3.61 1.52 -22.69
CA SER A 502 -4.38 0.34 -22.31
C SER A 502 -5.20 0.59 -21.05
N LEU A 503 -6.37 1.24 -21.19
CA LEU A 503 -7.34 1.36 -20.11
C LEU A 503 -7.81 -0.03 -19.71
N SER A 504 -7.72 -0.34 -18.41
CA SER A 504 -8.22 -1.62 -17.91
C SER A 504 -9.75 -1.65 -17.99
N ARG A 505 -10.33 -2.82 -18.30
CA ARG A 505 -11.79 -3.06 -18.41
C ARG A 505 -12.58 -2.52 -17.20
N ASN A 506 -11.97 -2.52 -16.02
CA ASN A 506 -12.59 -2.06 -14.78
C ASN A 506 -12.69 -0.53 -14.69
N GLN A 507 -11.67 0.22 -15.13
CA GLN A 507 -11.68 1.70 -15.11
C GLN A 507 -12.72 2.28 -16.05
N THR A 508 -12.85 1.72 -17.26
CA THR A 508 -13.86 2.15 -18.25
C THR A 508 -15.29 1.92 -17.75
N GLN A 509 -15.54 0.80 -17.05
CA GLN A 509 -16.86 0.49 -16.52
C GLN A 509 -17.26 1.34 -15.31
N SER A 510 -16.32 1.67 -14.41
CA SER A 510 -16.62 2.44 -13.19
C SER A 510 -16.73 3.94 -13.44
N GLU A 511 -16.04 4.50 -14.43
CA GLU A 511 -15.90 5.96 -14.58
C GLU A 511 -16.59 6.51 -15.83
N VAL A 512 -16.47 5.83 -16.98
CA VAL A 512 -16.94 6.35 -18.28
C VAL A 512 -18.42 6.08 -18.49
N ILE A 513 -18.92 4.89 -18.15
CA ILE A 513 -20.32 4.50 -18.34
C ILE A 513 -21.30 5.37 -17.52
N PRO A 514 -21.04 5.70 -16.23
CA PRO A 514 -21.93 6.57 -15.47
C PRO A 514 -21.99 8.01 -16.00
N LEU A 515 -20.90 8.51 -16.58
CA LEU A 515 -20.84 9.83 -17.20
C LEU A 515 -21.65 9.87 -18.51
N LEU A 516 -21.47 8.87 -19.37
CA LEU A 516 -22.22 8.72 -20.63
C LEU A 516 -23.73 8.60 -20.38
N LYS A 517 -24.14 7.80 -19.39
CA LYS A 517 -25.55 7.69 -18.98
C LYS A 517 -26.14 9.03 -18.53
N ARG A 518 -25.38 9.80 -17.73
CA ARG A 518 -25.81 11.12 -17.26
C ARG A 518 -25.91 12.14 -18.40
N LEU A 519 -25.06 12.04 -19.42
CA LEU A 519 -25.09 12.90 -20.60
C LEU A 519 -26.29 12.60 -21.50
N LEU A 520 -26.54 11.31 -21.79
CA LEU A 520 -27.69 10.86 -22.59
C LEU A 520 -29.01 11.25 -21.92
N ASN A 521 -29.18 10.95 -20.63
CA ASN A 521 -30.39 11.34 -19.88
C ASN A 521 -30.69 12.83 -19.91
N HIS A 522 -29.67 13.70 -19.96
CA HIS A 522 -29.88 15.14 -20.02
C HIS A 522 -30.34 15.66 -21.37
N ARG A 523 -30.01 14.95 -22.46
CA ARG A 523 -30.43 15.30 -23.82
C ARG A 523 -31.82 14.75 -24.17
N GLY A 524 -32.61 14.34 -23.17
CA GLY A 524 -33.93 13.76 -23.36
C GLY A 524 -33.90 12.30 -23.80
N TYR A 525 -32.71 11.67 -23.82
CA TYR A 525 -32.59 10.26 -24.13
C TYR A 525 -32.76 9.44 -22.85
N THR A 526 -33.85 8.71 -22.73
CA THR A 526 -34.02 7.83 -21.58
C THR A 526 -33.14 6.61 -21.76
N VAL A 527 -32.09 6.47 -20.94
CA VAL A 527 -31.30 5.23 -20.88
C VAL A 527 -32.00 4.25 -19.95
N THR A 528 -32.92 3.45 -20.48
CA THR A 528 -33.62 2.42 -19.70
C THR A 528 -32.78 1.17 -19.56
N ARG A 529 -32.76 0.62 -18.34
CA ARG A 529 -32.18 -0.69 -18.05
C ARG A 529 -33.28 -1.74 -18.20
N THR A 530 -33.28 -2.46 -19.30
CA THR A 530 -34.24 -3.55 -19.52
C THR A 530 -33.61 -4.90 -19.19
N HIS A 531 -34.28 -5.66 -18.33
CA HIS A 531 -34.03 -7.08 -18.14
C HIS A 531 -34.93 -7.82 -19.13
N LEU A 532 -34.37 -8.33 -20.23
CA LEU A 532 -35.12 -9.18 -21.15
C LEU A 532 -35.02 -10.65 -20.69
N PRO A 533 -36.14 -11.39 -20.67
CA PRO A 533 -36.09 -12.83 -20.43
C PRO A 533 -35.38 -13.52 -21.59
N VAL A 534 -34.41 -14.38 -21.27
CA VAL A 534 -33.82 -15.29 -22.25
C VAL A 534 -34.86 -16.39 -22.50
N GLY A 535 -35.23 -16.60 -23.77
CA GLY A 535 -36.37 -17.40 -24.21
C GLY A 535 -36.32 -18.91 -23.94
N ASP A 536 -35.53 -19.40 -22.98
CA ASP A 536 -35.43 -20.83 -22.66
C ASP A 536 -35.96 -21.22 -21.26
N GLY A 537 -36.50 -20.28 -20.49
CA GLY A 537 -37.10 -20.56 -19.19
C GLY A 537 -36.11 -20.97 -18.09
N THR A 538 -34.79 -20.85 -18.31
CA THR A 538 -33.79 -21.14 -17.28
C THR A 538 -33.24 -19.87 -16.64
N PHE A 539 -33.45 -19.71 -15.33
CA PHE A 539 -32.80 -18.66 -14.53
C PHE A 539 -31.32 -19.02 -14.31
N LYS A 540 -30.45 -18.62 -15.25
CA LYS A 540 -29.01 -18.49 -14.99
C LYS A 540 -28.71 -17.06 -14.53
N PRO A 541 -27.81 -16.84 -13.54
CA PRO A 541 -27.46 -15.50 -13.08
C PRO A 541 -26.45 -14.86 -14.05
N PHE A 542 -26.83 -14.68 -15.32
CA PHE A 542 -26.13 -13.80 -16.24
C PHE A 542 -26.94 -12.52 -16.38
N LYS A 543 -26.45 -11.44 -15.77
CA LYS A 543 -27.04 -10.12 -15.92
C LYS A 543 -26.71 -9.60 -17.33
N ARG A 544 -27.59 -9.85 -18.31
CA ARG A 544 -27.57 -9.07 -19.55
C ARG A 544 -28.22 -7.71 -19.28
N TYR A 545 -27.57 -6.66 -19.76
CA TYR A 545 -28.02 -5.28 -19.63
C TYR A 545 -28.28 -4.75 -21.03
N HIS A 546 -29.52 -4.37 -21.30
CA HIS A 546 -29.89 -3.63 -22.51
C HIS A 546 -30.02 -2.16 -22.13
N TYR A 547 -29.40 -1.29 -22.93
CA TYR A 547 -29.57 0.16 -22.83
C TYR A 547 -30.23 0.62 -24.12
N ILE A 548 -31.52 0.95 -24.05
CA ILE A 548 -32.26 1.51 -25.17
C ILE A 548 -32.21 3.02 -25.04
N VAL A 549 -31.80 3.71 -26.11
CA VAL A 549 -31.83 5.16 -26.21
C VAL A 549 -33.08 5.53 -27.03
N ARG A 550 -34.10 6.11 -26.40
CA ARG A 550 -35.27 6.66 -27.10
C ARG A 550 -35.28 8.17 -26.98
N GLU A 551 -35.48 8.87 -28.09
CA GLU A 551 -35.83 10.29 -28.06
C GLU A 551 -37.12 10.44 -27.24
N SER A 552 -37.09 11.25 -26.19
CA SER A 552 -38.20 11.37 -25.24
C SER A 552 -39.53 11.61 -25.95
N ALA A 553 -40.49 10.71 -25.68
CA ALA A 553 -41.87 10.68 -26.21
C ALA A 553 -42.69 11.97 -25.97
N HIS A 554 -42.11 12.98 -25.32
CA HIS A 554 -42.74 14.26 -25.04
C HIS A 554 -42.99 15.08 -26.33
N LYS A 555 -42.13 14.97 -27.35
CA LYS A 555 -42.37 15.60 -28.67
C LYS A 555 -43.51 14.91 -29.44
N ALA A 556 -43.59 13.58 -29.39
CA ALA A 556 -44.64 12.82 -30.05
C ALA A 556 -46.01 12.95 -29.35
N LEU A 557 -46.03 13.05 -28.01
CA LEU A 557 -47.26 13.25 -27.23
C LEU A 557 -47.85 14.65 -27.43
N THR A 558 -47.01 15.68 -27.58
CA THR A 558 -47.49 17.04 -27.86
C THR A 558 -48.13 17.13 -29.25
N GLN A 559 -47.58 16.41 -30.24
CA GLN A 559 -48.16 16.33 -31.59
C GLN A 559 -49.40 15.42 -31.67
N LEU A 560 -49.50 14.38 -30.83
CA LEU A 560 -50.71 13.53 -30.77
C LEU A 560 -51.89 14.23 -30.08
N HIS A 561 -51.63 15.10 -29.10
CA HIS A 561 -52.68 15.82 -28.36
C HIS A 561 -53.35 16.92 -29.18
N GLU A 562 -52.70 17.39 -30.26
CA GLU A 562 -53.24 18.36 -31.22
C GLU A 562 -54.00 17.70 -32.38
N ALA A 563 -53.97 16.37 -32.51
CA ALA A 563 -54.42 15.65 -33.71
C ALA A 563 -55.65 14.74 -33.56
N VAL A 564 -56.33 14.71 -32.40
CA VAL A 564 -57.51 13.82 -32.21
C VAL A 564 -58.76 14.61 -31.83
N PRO A 565 -59.83 14.61 -32.66
CA PRO A 565 -61.13 15.13 -32.28
C PRO A 565 -61.82 14.22 -31.26
N VAL A 566 -62.53 14.85 -30.34
CA VAL A 566 -63.33 14.28 -29.27
C VAL A 566 -64.35 13.25 -29.80
N GLY A 567 -64.32 12.03 -29.23
CA GLY A 567 -65.46 11.12 -29.21
C GLY A 567 -65.13 9.66 -29.52
N LEU A 568 -65.01 8.83 -28.47
CA LEU A 568 -65.67 7.52 -28.32
C LEU A 568 -65.16 6.78 -27.07
N GLU A 569 -66.12 6.30 -26.28
CA GLU A 569 -65.95 5.52 -25.05
C GLU A 569 -65.42 4.11 -25.32
N PHE A 570 -64.64 3.57 -24.38
CA PHE A 570 -64.36 2.13 -24.29
C PHE A 570 -64.73 1.62 -22.90
N GLU A 571 -65.92 1.03 -22.79
CA GLU A 571 -66.29 0.08 -21.75
C GLU A 571 -65.71 -1.31 -22.06
N LYS A 572 -65.21 -1.96 -20.99
CA LYS A 572 -65.08 -3.42 -20.74
C LYS A 572 -64.12 -4.25 -21.61
N LEU A 573 -63.12 -4.82 -20.95
CA LEU A 573 -62.94 -6.27 -20.82
C LEU A 573 -61.88 -6.59 -19.73
N ILE A 574 -62.35 -7.16 -18.62
CA ILE A 574 -61.56 -7.87 -17.61
C ILE A 574 -61.82 -9.37 -17.81
N PRO A 575 -60.79 -10.23 -17.75
CA PRO A 575 -60.89 -11.48 -16.99
C PRO A 575 -59.65 -11.68 -16.08
N ASP A 576 -59.84 -11.67 -14.76
CA ASP A 576 -60.04 -12.81 -13.83
C ASP A 576 -58.73 -13.48 -13.34
N PRO A 577 -58.30 -13.23 -12.07
CA PRO A 577 -57.12 -13.82 -11.47
C PRO A 577 -57.46 -15.04 -10.59
N GLN A 578 -57.75 -16.19 -11.20
CA GLN A 578 -57.72 -17.50 -10.53
C GLN A 578 -57.20 -18.61 -11.44
N ALA A 579 -55.88 -18.67 -11.63
CA ALA A 579 -55.21 -19.88 -12.15
C ALA A 579 -53.70 -19.82 -11.90
N THR A 580 -53.22 -20.16 -10.69
CA THR A 580 -51.93 -20.84 -10.46
C THR A 580 -51.69 -21.09 -8.97
N GLU A 581 -52.49 -21.98 -8.38
CA GLU A 581 -52.15 -22.62 -7.11
C GLU A 581 -52.38 -24.11 -7.29
N ASN A 582 -51.39 -24.82 -7.86
CA ASN A 582 -51.21 -26.28 -7.78
C ASN A 582 -50.03 -26.74 -8.65
N SER A 583 -48.79 -26.44 -8.25
CA SER A 583 -47.63 -27.26 -8.63
C SER A 583 -46.43 -26.87 -7.77
N LEU A 584 -46.16 -27.63 -6.70
CA LEU A 584 -44.83 -27.94 -6.13
C LEU A 584 -45.03 -28.65 -4.77
N LYS A 585 -45.24 -29.98 -4.83
CA LYS A 585 -44.98 -30.88 -3.71
C LYS A 585 -43.96 -31.94 -4.14
N ALA A 586 -43.06 -32.24 -3.21
CA ALA A 586 -42.18 -33.41 -3.08
C ALA A 586 -40.76 -33.36 -3.68
N ALA A 587 -39.76 -33.18 -2.79
CA ALA A 587 -38.68 -34.16 -2.55
C ALA A 587 -37.96 -33.84 -1.21
N PRO A 588 -37.42 -34.85 -0.47
CA PRO A 588 -37.12 -34.75 0.96
C PRO A 588 -35.67 -34.37 1.28
N LEU A 589 -35.46 -33.69 2.42
CA LEU A 589 -34.14 -33.46 3.03
C LEU A 589 -33.75 -34.62 3.97
N PRO A 590 -32.46 -35.01 4.05
CA PRO A 590 -32.02 -36.08 4.93
C PRO A 590 -31.89 -35.61 6.39
N SER A 591 -32.27 -36.51 7.29
CA SER A 591 -32.26 -36.37 8.74
C SER A 591 -30.84 -36.31 9.33
N ILE A 592 -30.57 -35.31 10.17
CA ILE A 592 -29.44 -35.34 11.11
C ILE A 592 -29.99 -35.53 12.53
N LYS A 593 -29.57 -36.62 13.17
CA LYS A 593 -29.89 -36.98 14.56
C LYS A 593 -29.03 -36.15 15.54
N GLN A 594 -29.71 -35.32 16.33
CA GLN A 594 -29.64 -35.20 17.81
C GLN A 594 -28.34 -35.53 18.58
N ARG A 595 -27.78 -34.54 19.31
CA ARG A 595 -27.80 -34.37 20.80
C ARG A 595 -26.57 -33.61 21.36
N ARG A 596 -26.79 -32.54 22.14
CA ARG A 596 -26.28 -32.32 23.53
C ARG A 596 -26.92 -31.06 24.17
N PRO A 597 -26.95 -30.95 25.51
CA PRO A 597 -28.03 -30.29 26.25
C PRO A 597 -27.78 -28.81 26.58
N LEU A 598 -28.88 -28.12 26.88
CA LEU A 598 -29.00 -26.76 27.40
C LEU A 598 -28.30 -26.60 28.77
N ILE A 599 -27.55 -25.51 28.91
CA ILE A 599 -27.06 -24.96 30.18
C ILE A 599 -28.14 -24.00 30.73
N PRO A 600 -28.49 -24.05 32.03
CA PRO A 600 -29.49 -23.16 32.61
C PRO A 600 -28.92 -21.77 32.92
N ALA A 601 -29.81 -20.78 32.89
CA ALA A 601 -29.55 -19.38 33.23
C ALA A 601 -29.02 -19.22 34.67
N ILE A 602 -28.03 -18.34 34.84
CA ILE A 602 -27.52 -17.92 36.14
C ILE A 602 -28.30 -16.67 36.57
N GLU A 603 -29.00 -16.78 37.70
CA GLU A 603 -29.60 -15.67 38.43
C GLU A 603 -28.53 -14.77 39.07
N SER A 604 -28.78 -13.47 39.05
CA SER A 604 -27.97 -12.45 39.74
C SER A 604 -28.20 -12.50 41.25
N PRO A 605 -27.18 -12.38 42.11
CA PRO A 605 -27.41 -12.29 43.54
C PRO A 605 -27.88 -10.89 43.91
N LYS A 606 -29.00 -10.83 44.64
CA LYS A 606 -29.31 -9.75 45.56
C LYS A 606 -28.47 -9.96 46.83
N ASN A 607 -27.55 -9.04 47.09
CA ASN A 607 -27.28 -8.40 48.38
C ASN A 607 -26.13 -7.41 48.22
#